data_AF-A0A937G129-F1
#
_entry.id   AF-A0A937G129-F1
#
_cell.length_a   1.000
_cell.length_b   1.000
_cell.length_c   1.000
_cell.angle_alpha   90.00
_cell.angle_beta   90.00
_cell.angle_gamma   90.00
#
_symmetry.space_group_name_H-M   'P 1'
#
loop_
_entity.id
_entity.type
_entity.pdbx_description
1 polymer ?
#
loop_
_entity_poly.entity_id
_entity_poly.type
_entity_poly.pdbx_seq_one_letter_code
_entity_poly.pdbx_strand_id
1 'polypeptide(L)'
;MNKLHQLSEQKREQLERKLKENSISKKELASRAGVTQRAVSYFFAGRSNSRKIHNAAIQMLNEKLNAQIYQIQCNHTDILKLQTA
;
A
#
# COMPACT_ATOMS: atom_id res chain seq x y z
N MET A 1 4.05 -31.29 -10.99
CA MET A 1 3.97 -30.14 -10.05
C MET A 1 5.36 -29.56 -9.87
N ASN A 2 5.50 -28.24 -10.06
CA ASN A 2 6.79 -27.59 -10.26
C ASN A 2 7.49 -27.31 -8.91
N LYS A 3 8.72 -27.82 -8.72
CA LYS A 3 9.51 -27.72 -7.48
C LYS A 3 9.72 -26.26 -7.01
N LEU A 4 9.76 -25.33 -7.97
CA LEU A 4 9.82 -23.88 -7.75
C LEU A 4 8.58 -23.32 -7.02
N HIS A 5 7.40 -23.87 -7.30
CA HIS A 5 6.15 -23.41 -6.69
C HIS A 5 6.06 -23.82 -5.22
N GLN A 6 6.49 -25.05 -4.89
CA GLN A 6 6.58 -25.53 -3.51
C GLN A 6 7.58 -24.72 -2.67
N LEU A 7 8.74 -24.37 -3.25
CA LEU A 7 9.73 -23.49 -2.61
C LEU A 7 9.20 -22.08 -2.36
N SER A 8 8.30 -21.57 -3.21
CA SER A 8 7.66 -20.27 -3.03
C SER A 8 6.62 -20.25 -1.91
N GLU A 9 5.83 -21.33 -1.80
CA GLU A 9 4.82 -21.49 -0.75
C GLU A 9 5.45 -21.70 0.62
N GLN A 10 6.54 -22.48 0.71
CA GLN A 10 7.30 -22.64 1.96
C GLN A 10 7.93 -21.32 2.44
N LYS A 11 8.46 -20.51 1.52
CA LYS A 11 8.98 -19.17 1.85
C LYS A 11 7.87 -18.24 2.34
N ARG A 12 6.68 -18.29 1.72
CA ARG A 12 5.50 -17.53 2.17
C ARG A 12 5.07 -17.93 3.57
N GLU A 13 4.94 -19.23 3.85
CA GLU A 13 4.58 -19.72 5.19
C GLU A 13 5.61 -19.31 6.24
N GLN A 14 6.92 -19.39 5.94
CA GLN A 14 7.95 -18.92 6.87
C GLN A 14 7.86 -17.43 7.14
N LEU A 15 7.58 -16.62 6.12
CA LEU A 15 7.35 -15.18 6.26
C LEU A 15 6.10 -14.90 7.11
N GLU A 16 5.01 -15.63 6.90
CA GLU A 16 3.80 -15.50 7.70
C GLU A 16 3.99 -15.90 9.16
N ARG A 17 4.73 -17.00 9.41
CA ARG A 17 5.09 -17.44 10.78
C ARG A 17 5.96 -16.39 11.47
N LYS A 18 6.99 -15.87 10.80
CA LYS A 18 7.83 -14.77 11.33
C LYS A 18 7.03 -13.50 11.58
N LEU A 19 6.02 -13.20 10.77
CA LEU A 19 5.13 -12.06 10.99
C LEU A 19 4.22 -12.27 12.21
N LYS A 20 3.71 -13.50 12.41
CA LYS A 20 2.90 -13.87 13.58
C LYS A 20 3.72 -13.90 14.87
N GLU A 21 4.95 -14.43 14.85
CA GLU A 21 5.86 -14.45 16.00
C GLU A 21 6.26 -13.03 16.45
N ASN A 22 6.33 -12.08 15.51
CA ASN A 22 6.62 -10.67 15.80
C ASN A 22 5.38 -9.84 16.18
N SER A 23 4.20 -10.45 16.30
CA SER A 23 2.98 -9.78 16.76
C SER A 23 3.01 -9.57 18.28
N ILE A 24 3.86 -8.64 18.73
CA ILE A 24 3.94 -8.22 20.13
C ILE A 24 2.62 -7.55 20.51
N SER A 25 2.03 -7.95 21.65
CA SER A 25 0.79 -7.33 22.13
C SER A 25 1.02 -5.87 22.53
N LYS A 26 -0.01 -5.02 22.45
CA LYS A 26 0.10 -3.61 22.88
C LYS A 26 0.56 -3.47 24.34
N LYS A 27 0.18 -4.44 25.20
CA LYS A 27 0.58 -4.51 26.61
C LYS A 27 2.07 -4.77 26.76
N GLU A 28 2.58 -5.74 26.03
CA GLU A 28 3.99 -6.13 26.07
C GLU A 28 4.88 -5.02 25.48
N LEU A 29 4.45 -4.40 24.38
CA LEU A 29 5.17 -3.28 23.79
C LEU A 29 5.20 -2.06 24.72
N ALA A 30 4.08 -1.75 25.38
CA ALA A 30 4.01 -0.68 26.38
C ALA A 30 4.98 -0.92 27.54
N SER A 31 5.02 -2.16 28.04
CA SER A 31 5.94 -2.57 29.09
C SER A 31 7.41 -2.45 28.68
N ARG A 32 7.78 -2.89 27.47
CA ARG A 32 9.16 -2.81 26.97
C ARG A 32 9.62 -1.38 26.71
N ALA A 33 8.72 -0.52 26.25
CA ALA A 33 9.02 0.87 25.95
C ALA A 33 8.89 1.81 27.16
N GLY A 34 8.46 1.31 28.33
CA GLY A 34 8.27 2.14 29.54
C GLY A 34 7.15 3.17 29.40
N VAL A 35 6.13 2.89 28.58
CA VAL A 35 5.01 3.81 28.31
C VAL A 35 3.67 3.17 28.63
N THR A 36 2.60 3.96 28.62
CA THR A 36 1.24 3.42 28.78
C THR A 36 0.75 2.72 27.51
N GLN A 37 -0.12 1.73 27.65
CA GLN A 37 -0.81 1.10 26.51
C GLN A 37 -1.62 2.09 25.67
N ARG A 38 -2.09 3.17 26.32
CA ARG A 38 -2.79 4.27 25.66
C ARG A 38 -1.86 5.04 24.72
N ALA A 39 -0.63 5.34 25.14
CA ALA A 39 0.39 5.96 24.29
C ALA A 39 0.73 5.08 23.07
N VAL A 40 0.90 3.77 23.29
CA VAL A 40 1.11 2.81 22.20
C VAL A 40 -0.07 2.81 21.22
N SER A 41 -1.30 2.83 21.72
CA SER A 41 -2.50 2.88 20.88
C SER A 41 -2.59 4.17 20.06
N TYR A 42 -2.28 5.32 20.65
CA TYR A 42 -2.24 6.60 19.92
C TYR A 42 -1.16 6.61 18.84
N PHE A 43 0.04 6.10 19.13
CA PHE A 43 1.13 6.01 18.15
C PHE A 43 0.71 5.23 16.90
N PHE A 44 0.13 4.03 17.09
CA PHE A 44 -0.32 3.23 15.95
C PHE A 44 -1.55 3.79 15.24
N ALA A 45 -2.47 4.45 15.97
CA ALA A 45 -3.58 5.15 15.35
C ALA A 45 -3.08 6.29 14.44
N GLY A 46 -2.12 7.09 14.92
CA GLY A 46 -1.47 8.13 14.15
C GLY A 46 -0.77 7.58 12.90
N ARG A 47 -0.03 6.47 13.03
CA ARG A 47 0.64 5.81 11.89
C ARG A 47 -0.37 5.30 10.85
N SER A 48 -1.49 4.73 11.29
CA SER A 48 -2.57 4.29 10.41
C SER A 48 -3.19 5.47 9.66
N ASN A 49 -3.45 6.58 10.36
CA ASN A 49 -3.99 7.79 9.75
C ASN A 49 -3.03 8.41 8.73
N SER A 50 -1.74 8.50 9.06
CA SER A 50 -0.70 8.96 8.13
C SER A 50 -0.66 8.08 6.87
N ARG A 51 -0.71 6.74 7.01
CA ARG A 51 -0.78 5.84 5.85
C ARG A 51 -2.04 6.08 4.99
N LYS A 52 -3.20 6.32 5.61
CA LYS A 52 -4.43 6.65 4.88
C LYS A 52 -4.29 7.96 4.08
N ILE A 53 -3.71 8.99 4.69
CA ILE A 53 -3.45 10.28 4.03
C ILE A 53 -2.50 10.09 2.84
N HIS A 54 -1.40 9.35 3.03
CA HIS A 54 -0.47 9.05 1.93
C HIS A 54 -1.14 8.29 0.79
N ASN A 55 -1.94 7.27 1.10
CA ASN A 55 -2.66 6.50 0.07
C ASN A 55 -3.69 7.36 -0.68
N ALA A 56 -4.43 8.22 0.03
CA ALA A 56 -5.38 9.14 -0.58
C ALA A 56 -4.66 10.14 -1.52
N ALA A 57 -3.51 10.68 -1.11
CA ALA A 57 -2.71 11.56 -1.96
C ALA A 57 -2.22 10.87 -3.24
N ILE A 58 -1.74 9.62 -3.13
CA ILE A 58 -1.34 8.82 -4.30
C ILE A 58 -2.53 8.59 -5.23
N GLN A 59 -3.70 8.25 -4.68
CA GLN A 59 -4.90 8.05 -5.47
C GLN A 59 -5.29 9.32 -6.25
N MET A 60 -5.29 10.47 -5.59
CA MET A 60 -5.59 11.75 -6.25
C MET A 60 -4.60 12.08 -7.36
N LEU A 61 -3.31 11.78 -7.18
CA LEU A 61 -2.30 11.98 -8.22
C LEU A 61 -2.55 11.06 -9.42
N ASN A 62 -2.89 9.80 -9.18
CA ASN A 62 -3.22 8.85 -10.24
C ASN A 62 -4.48 9.26 -11.02
N GLU A 63 -5.51 9.73 -10.33
CA GLU A 63 -6.74 10.23 -10.96
C GLU A 63 -6.44 11.44 -11.86
N LYS A 64 -5.62 12.38 -11.39
CA LYS A 64 -5.18 13.53 -12.22
C LYS A 64 -4.36 13.11 -13.42
N LEU A 65 -3.41 12.19 -13.24
CA LEU A 65 -2.58 11.67 -14.34
C LEU A 65 -3.45 10.98 -15.40
N ASN A 66 -4.40 10.15 -14.98
CA ASN A 66 -5.31 9.46 -15.89
C ASN A 66 -6.19 10.45 -16.67
N ALA A 67 -6.67 11.52 -16.03
CA ALA A 67 -7.43 12.57 -16.72
C ALA A 67 -6.58 13.28 -17.79
N GLN A 68 -5.31 13.56 -17.50
CA GLN A 68 -4.38 14.15 -18.47
C GLN A 68 -4.10 13.21 -19.65
N ILE A 69 -3.86 11.91 -19.37
CA ILE A 69 -3.65 10.90 -20.41
C ILE A 69 -4.87 10.84 -21.33
N TYR A 70 -6.07 10.81 -20.76
CA TYR A 70 -7.30 10.77 -21.55
C TYR A 70 -7.45 12.00 -22.45
N GLN A 71 -7.19 13.21 -21.93
CA GLN A 71 -7.23 14.43 -22.74
C GLN A 71 -6.25 14.38 -23.92
N ILE A 72 -5.02 13.91 -23.69
CA ILE A 72 -4.02 13.77 -24.76
C ILE A 72 -4.51 12.75 -25.81
N GLN A 73 -5.08 11.63 -25.39
CA GLN A 73 -5.60 10.60 -26.29
C GLN A 73 -6.75 11.11 -27.17
N CYS A 74 -7.69 11.86 -26.58
CA CYS A 74 -8.77 12.51 -27.32
C CYS A 74 -8.21 13.48 -28.36
N ASN A 75 -7.33 14.40 -27.94
CA ASN A 75 -6.72 15.38 -28.83
C ASN A 75 -5.97 14.70 -29.99
N HIS A 76 -5.21 13.63 -29.71
CA HIS A 76 -4.51 12.86 -30.73
C HIS A 76 -5.49 12.21 -31.73
N THR A 77 -6.60 11.67 -31.23
CA THR A 77 -7.63 11.05 -32.07
C THR A 77 -8.28 12.07 -33.01
N ASP A 78 -8.52 13.29 -32.53
CA ASP A 78 -9.12 14.35 -33.34
C ASP A 78 -8.14 14.86 -34.42
N ILE A 79 -6.85 14.96 -34.11
CA ILE A 79 -5.81 15.29 -35.10
C ILE A 79 -5.76 14.23 -36.21
N LEU A 80 -5.80 12.94 -35.85
CA LEU A 80 -5.80 11.86 -36.85
C LEU A 80 -7.01 11.93 -37.77
N LYS A 81 -8.20 12.19 -37.24
CA LYS A 81 -9.42 12.34 -38.07
C LYS A 81 -9.29 13.48 -39.08
N LEU A 82 -8.71 14.60 -38.68
CA LEU A 82 -8.48 15.76 -39.56
C LEU A 82 -7.43 15.49 -40.65
N GLN A 83 -6.47 14.58 -40.41
CA GLN A 83 -5.46 14.19 -41.40
C GLN A 83 -5.97 13.16 -42.41
N THR A 84 -7.01 12.41 -42.05
CA THR A 84 -7.61 11.36 -42.91
C THR A 84 -8.84 11.81 -43.69
N ALA A 85 -9.30 13.04 -43.48
CA ALA A 85 -10.42 13.66 -44.20
C ALA A 85 -9.91 14.47 -45.41
#